data_AF-A0A9J6DFG4-F1
#
_entry.id   AF-A0A9J6DFG4-F1
#
_cell.length_a   1.000
_cell.length_b   1.000
_cell.length_c   1.000
_cell.angle_alpha   90.00
_cell.angle_beta   90.00
_cell.angle_gamma   90.00
#
_symmetry.space_group_name_H-M   'P 1'
#
loop_
_entity.id
_entity.type
_entity.pdbx_description
1 polymer ?
#
loop_
_entity_poly.entity_id
_entity_poly.type
_entity_poly.pdbx_seq_one_letter_code
_entity_poly.pdbx_strand_id
1 'polypeptide(L)'
;MPPEKDSPDFLVPPGFIASATDLTMMMIVVINTCEHNAAYWVPLKAYEANNARDALAKAVYSKLFDLIVRRINQSIPFSSSSHYIGVLDIAGFEYFQVNSFEQFCINYCNEKLQQFFNERILKEVNHVIKLYPLSHHNKQFQEQALYEREGLSVKKIEYVDNQDCIDLLEGKGTGIFDLLDEESKLPRSSHTHFTSVLHSTHPRHFRLAVPRKSKLRDHREITDDQGFLIRHFAGAVCYETAKFVEKNNDALHASLEGLVQETQNSFLRALFDEKQSKGGKLCFISVGNKFRSQLQALMHKLQQTGTHFVRCIKPNLRMVDHCFEGGQILSQIKCSGAGHMASVALV
;
A
#
# COMPACT_ATOMS: atom_id res chain seq x y z
N MET A 1 -11.37 -0.69 -59.89
CA MET A 1 -12.17 -1.43 -58.90
C MET A 1 -11.21 -2.18 -57.99
N PRO A 2 -10.89 -1.68 -56.80
CA PRO A 2 -10.24 -2.49 -55.77
C PRO A 2 -11.31 -3.36 -55.08
N PRO A 3 -10.95 -4.54 -54.56
CA PRO A 3 -11.92 -5.47 -53.97
C PRO A 3 -12.41 -4.92 -52.63
N GLU A 4 -13.73 -4.93 -52.46
CA GLU A 4 -14.41 -4.70 -51.18
C GLU A 4 -13.86 -5.68 -50.13
N LYS A 5 -13.33 -5.14 -49.04
CA LYS A 5 -13.13 -5.91 -47.81
C LYS A 5 -14.49 -6.00 -47.14
N ASP A 6 -15.09 -7.19 -47.18
CA ASP A 6 -16.21 -7.55 -46.32
C ASP A 6 -15.80 -7.36 -44.85
N SER A 7 -16.16 -6.21 -44.29
CA SER A 7 -16.27 -6.04 -42.84
C SER A 7 -17.58 -6.71 -42.42
N PRO A 8 -17.57 -7.73 -41.55
CA PRO A 8 -18.81 -8.29 -41.08
C PRO A 8 -19.50 -7.25 -40.18
N ASP A 9 -20.61 -6.71 -40.68
CA ASP A 9 -21.51 -5.85 -39.92
C ASP A 9 -22.13 -6.64 -38.76
N PHE A 10 -21.44 -6.69 -37.62
CA PHE A 10 -22.02 -7.15 -36.36
C PHE A 10 -22.76 -5.99 -35.69
N LEU A 11 -23.93 -5.65 -36.24
CA LEU A 11 -24.93 -4.82 -35.56
C LEU A 11 -25.62 -5.67 -34.49
N VAL A 12 -25.24 -5.48 -33.22
CA VAL A 12 -26.01 -6.01 -32.08
C VAL A 12 -27.24 -5.11 -31.87
N PRO A 13 -28.47 -5.65 -31.83
CA PRO A 13 -29.67 -4.84 -31.61
C PRO A 13 -29.70 -4.27 -30.18
N PRO A 14 -30.34 -3.10 -29.96
CA PRO A 14 -30.44 -2.51 -28.64
C PRO A 14 -31.38 -3.34 -27.75
N GLY A 15 -30.80 -3.91 -26.70
CA GLY A 15 -31.47 -4.72 -25.68
C GLY A 15 -31.07 -6.19 -25.77
N PHE A 16 -29.87 -6.55 -25.29
CA PHE A 16 -29.47 -7.95 -25.21
C PHE A 16 -28.79 -8.30 -23.89
N ILE A 17 -29.19 -9.45 -23.38
CA ILE A 17 -29.22 -9.85 -21.97
C ILE A 17 -27.94 -10.60 -21.61
N ALA A 18 -27.29 -10.18 -20.52
CA ALA A 18 -26.14 -10.80 -19.84
C ALA A 18 -26.04 -12.34 -19.99
N SER A 19 -25.45 -12.78 -21.09
CA SER A 19 -25.17 -14.18 -21.39
C SER A 19 -23.66 -14.46 -21.23
N ALA A 20 -23.26 -15.72 -21.09
CA ALA A 20 -21.84 -16.10 -21.06
C ALA A 20 -21.08 -15.62 -22.32
N THR A 21 -21.80 -15.48 -23.44
CA THR A 21 -21.31 -14.93 -24.71
C THR A 21 -20.95 -13.45 -24.62
N ASP A 22 -21.74 -12.61 -23.93
CA ASP A 22 -21.46 -11.17 -23.78
C ASP A 22 -20.28 -10.91 -22.85
N LEU A 23 -20.17 -11.71 -21.77
CA LEU A 23 -19.01 -11.70 -20.89
C LEU A 23 -17.75 -12.10 -21.64
N THR A 24 -17.83 -13.15 -22.47
CA THR A 24 -16.70 -13.57 -23.32
C THR A 24 -16.33 -12.48 -24.31
N MET A 25 -17.31 -11.80 -24.93
CA MET A 25 -17.07 -10.72 -25.89
C MET A 25 -16.44 -9.49 -25.23
N MET A 26 -16.91 -9.06 -24.07
CA MET A 26 -16.34 -7.93 -23.31
C MET A 26 -14.99 -8.27 -22.65
N MET A 27 -14.68 -9.55 -22.45
CA MET A 27 -13.36 -10.01 -22.00
C MET A 27 -12.32 -10.02 -23.14
N ILE A 28 -12.74 -10.05 -24.39
CA ILE A 28 -11.83 -10.09 -25.55
C ILE A 28 -11.88 -8.82 -26.42
N VAL A 29 -12.76 -7.86 -26.11
CA VAL A 29 -12.92 -6.62 -26.87
C VAL A 29 -13.16 -5.44 -25.94
N VAL A 30 -12.51 -4.31 -26.20
CA VAL A 30 -12.81 -3.02 -25.56
C VAL A 30 -13.58 -2.13 -26.54
N ILE A 31 -14.61 -1.45 -26.04
CA ILE A 31 -15.38 -0.44 -26.78
C ILE A 31 -14.74 0.92 -26.53
N ASN A 32 -14.17 1.52 -27.58
CA ASN A 32 -13.69 2.89 -27.53
C ASN A 32 -14.72 3.83 -28.17
N THR A 33 -15.03 4.93 -27.50
CA THR A 33 -15.87 6.02 -28.03
C THR A 33 -14.99 7.15 -28.53
N CYS A 34 -15.04 7.45 -29.84
CA CYS A 34 -14.41 8.65 -30.40
C CYS A 34 -15.27 9.90 -30.17
N GLU A 35 -14.65 11.09 -30.31
CA GLU A 35 -15.29 12.42 -30.16
C GLU A 35 -16.52 12.65 -31.07
N HIS A 36 -16.78 11.77 -32.03
CA HIS A 36 -17.91 11.83 -32.95
C HIS A 36 -19.03 10.79 -32.67
N ASN A 37 -19.14 10.26 -31.45
CA ASN A 37 -20.14 9.22 -31.07
C ASN A 37 -20.04 7.90 -31.85
N ALA A 38 -18.98 7.68 -32.62
CA ALA A 38 -18.69 6.39 -33.23
C ALA A 38 -18.01 5.48 -32.20
N ALA A 39 -18.65 4.35 -31.90
CA ALA A 39 -18.07 3.28 -31.09
C ALA A 39 -17.38 2.28 -32.02
N TYR A 40 -16.13 1.92 -31.72
CA TYR A 40 -15.42 0.87 -32.45
C TYR A 40 -14.85 -0.18 -31.49
N TRP A 41 -14.78 -1.40 -31.99
CA TRP A 41 -14.40 -2.60 -31.27
C TRP A 41 -12.91 -2.87 -31.48
N VAL A 42 -12.12 -2.89 -30.40
CA VAL A 42 -10.70 -3.23 -30.47
C VAL A 42 -10.49 -4.60 -29.83
N PRO A 43 -10.05 -5.62 -30.60
CA PRO A 43 -9.72 -6.92 -30.04
C PRO A 43 -8.55 -6.79 -29.06
N LEU A 44 -8.74 -7.34 -27.86
CA LEU A 44 -7.72 -7.44 -26.84
C LEU A 44 -6.75 -8.57 -27.19
N LYS A 45 -5.47 -8.38 -26.84
CA LYS A 45 -4.50 -9.47 -26.86
C LYS A 45 -4.81 -10.46 -25.74
N ALA A 46 -4.33 -11.70 -25.88
CA ALA A 46 -4.59 -12.76 -24.90
C ALA A 46 -4.20 -12.36 -23.45
N TYR A 47 -3.11 -11.62 -23.25
CA TYR A 47 -2.73 -11.14 -21.92
C TYR A 47 -3.69 -10.06 -21.38
N GLU A 48 -4.20 -9.18 -22.23
CA GLU A 48 -5.13 -8.12 -21.84
C GLU A 48 -6.48 -8.72 -21.42
N ALA A 49 -6.93 -9.73 -22.16
CA ALA A 49 -8.14 -10.49 -21.82
C ALA A 49 -7.99 -11.25 -20.47
N ASN A 50 -6.82 -11.87 -20.22
CA ASN A 50 -6.54 -12.50 -18.93
C ASN A 50 -6.53 -11.49 -17.78
N ASN A 51 -5.92 -10.32 -17.97
CA ASN A 51 -5.89 -9.26 -16.97
C ASN A 51 -7.31 -8.72 -16.68
N ALA A 52 -8.13 -8.53 -17.72
CA ALA A 52 -9.53 -8.13 -17.59
C ALA A 52 -10.35 -9.15 -16.77
N ARG A 53 -10.17 -10.45 -17.03
CA ARG A 53 -10.79 -11.53 -16.25
C ARG A 53 -10.38 -11.48 -14.79
N ASP A 54 -9.09 -11.36 -14.53
CA ASP A 54 -8.55 -11.37 -13.17
C ASP A 54 -8.99 -10.12 -12.39
N ALA A 55 -9.01 -8.95 -13.03
CA ALA A 55 -9.54 -7.71 -12.45
C ALA A 55 -11.02 -7.84 -12.08
N LEU A 56 -11.84 -8.47 -12.95
CA LEU A 56 -13.25 -8.73 -12.64
C LEU A 56 -13.41 -9.67 -11.45
N ALA A 57 -12.64 -10.77 -11.40
CA ALA A 57 -12.69 -11.72 -10.29
C ALA A 57 -12.32 -11.04 -8.96
N LYS A 58 -11.25 -10.23 -8.96
CA LYS A 58 -10.85 -9.43 -7.79
C LYS A 58 -11.92 -8.43 -7.38
N ALA A 59 -12.55 -7.74 -8.33
CA ALA A 59 -13.60 -6.76 -8.05
C ALA A 59 -14.83 -7.43 -7.40
N VAL A 60 -15.28 -8.56 -7.94
CA VAL A 60 -16.39 -9.34 -7.37
C VAL A 60 -16.06 -9.80 -5.96
N TYR A 61 -14.85 -10.36 -5.75
CA TYR A 61 -14.41 -10.79 -4.43
C TYR A 61 -14.35 -9.63 -3.43
N SER A 62 -13.80 -8.49 -3.85
CA SER A 62 -13.69 -7.27 -3.05
C SER A 62 -15.07 -6.76 -2.63
N LYS A 63 -16.03 -6.65 -3.56
CA LYS A 63 -17.41 -6.24 -3.25
C LYS A 63 -18.15 -7.22 -2.35
N LEU A 64 -17.91 -8.52 -2.52
CA LEU A 64 -18.46 -9.54 -1.64
C LEU A 64 -17.90 -9.40 -0.22
N PHE A 65 -16.60 -9.17 -0.08
CA PHE A 65 -15.96 -8.91 1.21
C PHE A 65 -16.53 -7.65 1.88
N ASP A 66 -16.67 -6.55 1.13
CA ASP A 66 -17.30 -5.31 1.62
C ASP A 66 -18.74 -5.55 2.10
N LEU A 67 -19.51 -6.40 1.40
CA LEU A 67 -20.85 -6.77 1.86
C LEU A 67 -20.81 -7.54 3.19
N ILE A 68 -19.87 -8.46 3.37
CA ILE A 68 -19.69 -9.19 4.62
C ILE A 68 -19.38 -8.21 5.75
N VAL A 69 -18.42 -7.30 5.55
CA VAL A 69 -18.07 -6.26 6.52
C VAL A 69 -19.27 -5.37 6.86
N ARG A 70 -20.03 -4.93 5.86
CA ARG A 70 -21.26 -4.15 6.07
C ARG A 70 -22.29 -4.90 6.90
N ARG A 71 -22.51 -6.20 6.61
CA ARG A 71 -23.45 -7.04 7.37
C ARG A 71 -23.00 -7.23 8.82
N ILE A 72 -21.70 -7.44 9.06
CA ILE A 72 -21.14 -7.52 10.42
C ILE A 72 -21.40 -6.20 11.15
N ASN A 73 -21.08 -5.06 10.53
CA ASN A 73 -21.29 -3.74 11.14
C ASN A 73 -22.76 -3.44 11.44
N GLN A 74 -23.69 -3.88 10.58
CA GLN A 74 -25.14 -3.74 10.83
C GLN A 74 -25.66 -4.66 11.94
N SER A 75 -24.98 -5.79 12.17
CA SER A 75 -25.35 -6.78 13.18
C SER A 75 -24.81 -6.43 14.58
N ILE A 76 -23.88 -5.49 14.67
CA ILE A 76 -23.32 -5.00 15.93
C ILE A 76 -24.12 -3.75 16.34
N PRO A 77 -25.00 -3.83 17.35
CA PRO A 77 -25.78 -2.68 17.79
C PRO A 77 -24.86 -1.58 18.32
N PHE A 78 -24.96 -0.38 17.75
CA PHE A 78 -24.21 0.79 18.18
C PHE A 78 -25.15 1.99 18.38
N SER A 79 -25.21 2.48 19.62
CA SER A 79 -25.74 3.81 19.93
C SER A 79 -24.60 4.82 19.90
N SER A 80 -24.85 6.03 19.42
CA SER A 80 -23.85 7.11 19.38
C SER A 80 -23.13 7.25 20.73
N SER A 81 -21.81 7.14 20.74
CA SER A 81 -20.96 7.31 21.92
C SER A 81 -19.93 8.41 21.66
N SER A 82 -19.63 9.21 22.69
CA SER A 82 -18.56 10.21 22.64
C SER A 82 -17.16 9.60 22.74
N HIS A 83 -17.04 8.34 23.18
CA HIS A 83 -15.77 7.66 23.40
C HIS A 83 -15.79 6.25 22.80
N TYR A 84 -14.64 5.81 22.29
CA TYR A 84 -14.44 4.44 21.80
C TYR A 84 -13.01 3.97 22.09
N ILE A 85 -12.83 2.65 22.13
CA ILE A 85 -11.52 2.01 22.16
C ILE A 85 -11.29 1.39 20.78
N GLY A 86 -10.26 1.86 20.07
CA GLY A 86 -9.85 1.31 18.80
C GLY A 86 -8.80 0.22 18.99
N VAL A 87 -8.96 -0.91 18.30
CA VAL A 87 -7.94 -1.94 18.17
C VAL A 87 -7.53 -2.00 16.70
N LEU A 88 -6.24 -1.81 16.44
CA LEU A 88 -5.65 -1.90 15.11
C LEU A 88 -4.74 -3.12 15.08
N ASP A 89 -5.12 -4.11 14.28
CA ASP A 89 -4.27 -5.25 13.93
C ASP A 89 -3.75 -5.05 12.51
N ILE A 90 -2.43 -5.04 12.35
CA ILE A 90 -1.78 -4.80 11.08
C ILE A 90 -0.52 -5.64 10.94
N ALA A 91 -0.21 -6.03 9.70
CA ALA A 91 1.04 -6.67 9.37
C ALA A 91 2.24 -5.81 9.80
N GLY A 92 3.22 -6.46 10.41
CA GLY A 92 4.52 -5.84 10.68
C GLY A 92 5.34 -5.64 9.41
N PHE A 93 6.56 -5.12 9.60
CA PHE A 93 7.51 -4.94 8.51
C PHE A 93 7.81 -6.27 7.80
N GLU A 94 7.70 -6.31 6.47
CA GLU A 94 7.92 -7.50 5.66
C GLU A 94 9.26 -7.45 4.93
N TYR A 95 9.98 -8.57 4.99
CA TYR A 95 11.24 -8.78 4.29
C TYR A 95 11.32 -10.24 3.84
N PHE A 96 11.04 -10.47 2.55
CA PHE A 96 11.15 -11.76 1.91
C PHE A 96 12.33 -11.80 0.93
N GLN A 97 12.60 -12.98 0.39
CA GLN A 97 13.59 -13.17 -0.67
C GLN A 97 13.19 -12.43 -1.96
N VAL A 98 11.89 -12.38 -2.25
CA VAL A 98 11.31 -11.65 -3.38
C VAL A 98 10.21 -10.74 -2.82
N ASN A 99 10.38 -9.42 -2.96
CA ASN A 99 9.41 -8.43 -2.50
C ASN A 99 8.81 -7.71 -3.70
N SER A 100 7.48 -7.65 -3.78
CA SER A 100 6.76 -6.99 -4.87
C SER A 100 6.00 -5.75 -4.37
N PHE A 101 5.07 -5.24 -5.19
CA PHE A 101 4.31 -4.03 -4.90
C PHE A 101 3.50 -4.11 -3.59
N GLU A 102 3.02 -5.29 -3.23
CA GLU A 102 2.26 -5.52 -2.00
C GLU A 102 3.14 -5.30 -0.76
N GLN A 103 4.34 -5.92 -0.73
CA GLN A 103 5.33 -5.69 0.32
C GLN A 103 5.74 -4.22 0.39
N PHE A 104 5.88 -3.56 -0.76
CA PHE A 104 6.19 -2.14 -0.82
C PHE A 104 5.11 -1.29 -0.13
N CYS A 105 3.83 -1.54 -0.41
CA CYS A 105 2.69 -0.89 0.27
C CYS A 105 2.66 -1.20 1.78
N ILE A 106 2.88 -2.45 2.17
CA ILE A 106 2.92 -2.88 3.59
C ILE A 106 4.05 -2.15 4.33
N ASN A 107 5.24 -2.08 3.73
CA ASN A 107 6.39 -1.41 4.34
C ASN A 107 6.23 0.11 4.38
N TYR A 108 5.61 0.73 3.37
CA TYR A 108 5.21 2.13 3.43
C TYR A 108 4.22 2.40 4.58
N CYS A 109 3.24 1.52 4.80
CA CYS A 109 2.34 1.64 5.95
C CYS A 109 3.09 1.55 7.28
N ASN A 110 4.03 0.60 7.39
CA ASN A 110 4.88 0.46 8.56
C ASN A 110 5.76 1.71 8.78
N GLU A 111 6.28 2.35 7.73
CA GLU A 111 7.01 3.62 7.85
C GLU A 111 6.12 4.74 8.45
N LYS A 112 4.87 4.90 7.97
CA LYS A 112 3.93 5.90 8.51
C LYS A 112 3.54 5.62 9.96
N LEU A 113 3.29 4.36 10.30
CA LEU A 113 2.99 3.95 11.68
C LEU A 113 4.20 4.12 12.60
N GLN A 114 5.41 3.85 12.10
CA GLN A 114 6.63 4.04 12.85
C GLN A 114 6.87 5.53 13.11
N GLN A 115 6.73 6.40 12.10
CA GLN A 115 6.79 7.85 12.28
C GLN A 115 5.82 8.32 13.37
N PHE A 116 4.57 7.87 13.31
CA PHE A 116 3.56 8.21 14.31
C PHE A 116 3.90 7.69 15.71
N PHE A 117 4.39 6.46 15.82
CA PHE A 117 4.89 5.92 17.09
C PHE A 117 5.98 6.83 17.66
N ASN A 118 6.94 7.22 16.84
CA ASN A 118 8.06 8.05 17.26
C ASN A 118 7.59 9.45 17.67
N GLU A 119 6.69 10.08 16.91
CA GLU A 119 6.07 11.35 17.29
C GLU A 119 5.31 11.25 18.62
N ARG A 120 4.56 10.16 18.84
CA ARG A 120 3.79 9.97 20.07
C ARG A 120 4.69 9.78 21.28
N ILE A 121 5.69 8.92 21.18
CA ILE A 121 6.67 8.75 22.24
C ILE A 121 7.38 10.08 22.53
N LEU A 122 7.82 10.82 21.51
CA LEU A 122 8.47 12.12 21.70
C LEU A 122 7.53 13.18 22.31
N LYS A 123 6.26 13.24 21.88
CA LYS A 123 5.27 14.17 22.42
C LYS A 123 4.92 13.83 23.86
N GLU A 124 4.71 12.56 24.19
CA GLU A 124 4.44 12.11 25.56
C GLU A 124 5.62 12.38 26.49
N VAL A 125 6.83 12.08 26.05
CA VAL A 125 8.06 12.42 26.79
C VAL A 125 8.13 13.93 27.04
N ASN A 126 7.94 14.77 26.03
CA ASN A 126 7.99 16.24 26.17
C ASN A 126 6.82 16.83 26.98
N HIS A 127 5.64 16.22 26.95
CA HIS A 127 4.44 16.69 27.64
C HIS A 127 4.44 16.29 29.12
N VAL A 128 4.89 15.07 29.45
CA VAL A 128 5.04 14.64 30.84
C VAL A 128 6.14 15.42 31.56
N ILE A 129 7.23 15.78 30.87
CA ILE A 129 8.28 16.67 31.40
C ILE A 129 7.70 18.02 31.86
N LYS A 130 6.65 18.54 31.22
CA LYS A 130 6.06 19.85 31.55
C LYS A 130 5.00 19.83 32.65
N LEU A 131 4.30 18.70 32.87
CA LEU A 131 3.11 18.68 33.74
C LEU A 131 3.30 17.96 35.09
N TYR A 132 4.17 16.96 35.18
CA TYR A 132 4.33 16.17 36.41
C TYR A 132 5.82 15.92 36.74
N PRO A 133 6.49 16.87 37.43
CA PRO A 133 7.91 16.77 37.75
C PRO A 133 8.31 15.62 38.72
N LEU A 134 7.38 14.77 39.18
CA LEU A 134 7.60 13.85 40.33
C LEU A 134 7.03 12.42 40.18
N SER A 135 6.59 11.97 39.01
CA SER A 135 5.99 10.62 38.87
C SER A 135 6.92 9.58 38.23
N HIS A 136 7.06 8.43 38.90
CA HIS A 136 8.09 7.40 38.70
C HIS A 136 8.16 6.71 37.32
N HIS A 137 7.20 6.95 36.41
CA HIS A 137 7.18 6.31 35.08
C HIS A 137 7.95 7.08 34.00
N ASN A 138 8.50 8.26 34.31
CA ASN A 138 9.24 9.10 33.35
C ASN A 138 10.56 9.67 33.92
N LYS A 139 11.16 8.97 34.90
CA LYS A 139 12.36 9.43 35.60
C LYS A 139 13.56 9.65 34.68
N GLN A 140 13.68 8.89 33.59
CA GLN A 140 14.90 8.80 32.77
C GLN A 140 15.09 9.93 31.75
N PHE A 141 14.01 10.49 31.19
CA PHE A 141 14.10 11.61 30.26
C PHE A 141 14.22 12.96 31.00
N GLN A 142 13.66 13.03 32.21
CA GLN A 142 13.86 14.14 33.15
C GLN A 142 15.31 14.18 33.65
N GLU A 143 15.88 13.00 33.86
CA GLU A 143 17.28 12.80 34.14
C GLU A 143 18.17 13.44 33.06
N GLN A 144 17.90 13.38 31.75
CA GLN A 144 18.78 14.04 30.75
C GLN A 144 18.86 15.57 30.88
N ALA A 145 17.75 16.26 31.12
CA ALA A 145 17.75 17.72 31.34
C ALA A 145 18.34 18.10 32.72
N LEU A 146 18.15 17.24 33.73
CA LEU A 146 18.78 17.37 35.05
C LEU A 146 20.29 17.07 34.99
N TYR A 147 20.71 16.10 34.18
CA TYR A 147 22.08 15.66 33.96
C TYR A 147 22.86 16.69 33.14
N GLU A 148 22.25 17.31 32.13
CA GLU A 148 22.82 18.49 31.47
C GLU A 148 22.98 19.67 32.46
N ARG A 149 22.02 19.87 33.36
CA ARG A 149 22.08 20.92 34.40
C ARG A 149 23.10 20.61 35.52
N GLU A 150 23.29 19.34 35.86
CA GLU A 150 24.18 18.86 36.92
C GLU A 150 25.55 18.38 36.40
N GLY A 151 25.82 18.54 35.09
CA GLY A 151 27.10 18.20 34.47
C GLY A 151 27.38 16.69 34.35
N LEU A 152 26.35 15.85 34.48
CA LEU A 152 26.43 14.40 34.34
C LEU A 152 26.32 14.00 32.86
N SER A 153 27.28 13.23 32.37
CA SER A 153 27.42 12.87 30.95
C SER A 153 26.48 11.72 30.59
N VAL A 154 25.19 12.01 30.45
CA VAL A 154 24.21 11.01 30.01
C VAL A 154 23.99 11.08 28.50
N LYS A 155 24.13 9.92 27.84
CA LYS A 155 23.94 9.80 26.39
C LYS A 155 22.52 10.20 26.03
N LYS A 156 22.39 11.23 25.18
CA LYS A 156 21.13 11.63 24.54
C LYS A 156 20.55 10.41 23.82
N ILE A 157 19.26 10.15 24.02
CA ILE A 157 18.57 9.09 23.28
C ILE A 157 18.36 9.62 21.85
N GLU A 158 19.21 9.19 20.94
CA GLU A 158 19.09 9.50 19.52
C GLU A 158 17.96 8.65 18.93
N TYR A 159 16.91 9.33 18.48
CA TYR A 159 15.87 8.74 17.66
C TYR A 159 16.21 8.95 16.18
N VAL A 160 16.05 7.90 15.37
CA VAL A 160 16.29 7.95 13.93
C VAL A 160 15.00 8.32 13.21
N ASP A 161 14.89 9.58 12.79
CA ASP A 161 13.79 10.03 11.94
C ASP A 161 13.74 9.26 10.61
N ASN A 162 12.52 8.97 10.16
CA ASN A 162 12.22 8.26 8.94
C ASN A 162 11.39 9.10 7.94
N GLN A 163 11.16 10.39 8.23
CA GLN A 163 10.49 11.32 7.32
C GLN A 163 11.13 11.33 5.93
N ASP A 164 12.46 11.25 5.83
CA ASP A 164 13.17 11.20 4.56
C ASP A 164 12.84 9.96 3.72
N CYS A 165 12.55 8.82 4.36
CA CYS A 165 12.09 7.62 3.68
C CYS A 165 10.63 7.78 3.23
N ILE A 166 9.79 8.41 4.04
CA ILE A 166 8.40 8.70 3.70
C ILE A 166 8.34 9.66 2.51
N ASP A 167 9.15 10.72 2.49
CA ASP A 167 9.23 11.69 1.41
C ASP A 167 9.68 11.05 0.09
N LEU A 168 10.63 10.10 0.14
CA LEU A 168 11.00 9.31 -1.03
C LEU A 168 9.81 8.52 -1.58
N LEU A 169 8.98 7.94 -0.71
CA LEU A 169 7.85 7.09 -1.11
C LEU A 169 6.66 7.90 -1.63
N GLU A 170 6.26 8.94 -0.89
CA GLU A 170 5.00 9.68 -1.10
C GLU A 170 5.18 11.16 -1.51
N GLY A 171 6.42 11.61 -1.75
CA GLY A 171 6.71 12.98 -2.16
C GLY A 171 5.93 13.38 -3.41
N LYS A 172 5.35 14.58 -3.42
CA LYS A 172 4.51 15.03 -4.53
C LYS A 172 5.35 15.30 -5.78
N GLY A 173 5.01 14.66 -6.90
CA GLY A 173 5.64 14.80 -8.21
C GLY A 173 6.97 14.05 -8.37
N THR A 174 7.63 13.66 -7.28
CA THR A 174 8.89 12.93 -7.33
C THR A 174 8.84 11.60 -6.60
N GLY A 175 7.87 11.34 -5.72
CA GLY A 175 7.80 10.13 -4.91
C GLY A 175 7.57 8.87 -5.75
N ILE A 176 7.99 7.72 -5.23
CA ILE A 176 7.89 6.44 -5.95
C ILE A 176 6.46 6.13 -6.41
N PHE A 177 5.44 6.41 -5.57
CA PHE A 177 4.05 6.24 -5.97
C PHE A 177 3.65 7.13 -7.15
N ASP A 178 4.03 8.41 -7.11
CA ASP A 178 3.72 9.36 -8.18
C ASP A 178 4.43 8.97 -9.49
N LEU A 179 5.70 8.57 -9.42
CA LEU A 179 6.45 8.08 -10.59
C LEU A 179 5.81 6.82 -11.19
N LEU A 180 5.29 5.92 -10.35
CA LEU A 180 4.60 4.71 -10.80
C LEU A 180 3.27 5.03 -11.49
N ASP A 181 2.55 6.03 -10.99
CA ASP A 181 1.31 6.51 -11.61
C ASP A 181 1.57 7.21 -12.94
N GLU A 182 2.65 7.98 -13.07
CA GLU A 182 3.04 8.60 -14.34
C GLU A 182 3.45 7.55 -15.38
N GLU A 183 4.20 6.52 -14.99
CA GLU A 183 4.51 5.39 -15.88
C GLU A 183 3.24 4.72 -16.41
N SER A 184 2.26 4.55 -15.52
CA SER A 184 1.00 3.88 -15.82
C SER A 184 0.14 4.65 -16.83
N LYS A 185 0.37 5.95 -16.99
CA LYS A 185 -0.33 6.81 -17.96
C LYS A 185 0.36 6.83 -19.33
N LEU A 186 1.57 6.28 -19.46
CA LEU A 186 2.28 6.25 -20.73
C LEU A 186 1.58 5.32 -21.74
N PRO A 187 1.56 5.65 -23.04
CA PRO A 187 0.99 4.77 -24.07
C PRO A 187 1.59 3.37 -24.11
N ARG A 188 2.84 3.23 -23.67
CA ARG A 188 3.56 1.97 -23.50
C ARG A 188 4.27 1.98 -22.16
N SER A 189 3.54 1.64 -21.10
CA SER A 189 4.12 1.48 -19.78
C SER A 189 5.17 0.37 -19.76
N SER A 190 6.29 0.60 -19.08
CA SER A 190 7.37 -0.37 -18.92
C SER A 190 7.94 -0.32 -17.50
N HIS A 191 8.00 -1.47 -16.83
CA HIS A 191 8.61 -1.55 -15.51
C HIS A 191 10.10 -1.20 -15.52
N THR A 192 10.83 -1.48 -16.61
CA THR A 192 12.25 -1.12 -16.74
C THR A 192 12.43 0.38 -16.93
N HIS A 193 11.52 1.02 -17.68
CA HIS A 193 11.51 2.47 -17.83
C HIS A 193 11.21 3.15 -16.48
N PHE A 194 10.18 2.71 -15.77
CA PHE A 194 9.90 3.17 -14.40
C PHE A 194 11.12 3.05 -13.47
N THR A 195 11.81 1.90 -13.49
CA THR A 195 12.99 1.68 -12.64
C THR A 195 14.14 2.62 -12.99
N SER A 196 14.37 2.85 -14.29
CA SER A 196 15.36 3.81 -14.77
C SER A 196 15.01 5.25 -14.35
N VAL A 197 13.75 5.66 -14.53
CA VAL A 197 13.25 6.98 -14.11
C VAL A 197 13.46 7.15 -12.61
N LEU A 198 13.04 6.17 -11.79
CA LEU A 198 13.22 6.19 -10.33
C LEU A 198 14.67 6.46 -9.90
N HIS A 199 15.64 5.73 -10.46
CA HIS A 199 17.06 5.92 -10.14
C HIS A 199 17.61 7.26 -10.66
N SER A 200 17.12 7.73 -11.81
CA SER A 200 17.53 9.01 -12.40
C SER A 200 16.96 10.24 -11.69
N THR A 201 15.76 10.13 -11.11
CA THR A 201 15.11 11.17 -10.30
C THR A 201 15.80 11.32 -8.94
N HIS A 202 16.27 10.21 -8.35
CA HIS A 202 16.88 10.20 -7.00
C HIS A 202 18.32 9.65 -6.97
N PRO A 203 19.26 10.16 -7.78
CA PRO A 203 20.57 9.54 -8.00
C PRO A 203 21.47 9.55 -6.76
N ARG A 204 21.19 10.45 -5.80
CA ARG A 204 21.99 10.65 -4.57
C ARG A 204 21.19 10.42 -3.29
N HIS A 205 19.96 9.92 -3.38
CA HIS A 205 19.14 9.72 -2.19
C HIS A 205 19.69 8.54 -1.39
N PHE A 206 20.14 8.77 -0.15
CA PHE A 206 20.87 7.76 0.63
C PHE A 206 20.03 6.53 0.98
N ARG A 207 18.69 6.68 1.01
CA ARG A 207 17.74 5.57 1.20
C ARG A 207 17.57 4.70 -0.05
N LEU A 208 17.86 5.20 -1.25
CA LEU A 208 17.67 4.48 -2.51
C LEU A 208 19.00 3.92 -3.02
N ALA A 209 18.99 2.67 -3.48
CA ALA A 209 20.14 2.05 -4.12
C ALA A 209 19.71 1.03 -5.19
N VAL A 210 20.65 0.66 -6.06
CA VAL A 210 20.48 -0.43 -7.01
C VAL A 210 20.62 -1.81 -6.33
N PRO A 211 19.97 -2.87 -6.84
CA PRO A 211 20.00 -4.22 -6.26
C PRO A 211 21.41 -4.78 -6.04
N ARG A 212 22.36 -4.50 -6.95
CA ARG A 212 23.77 -4.94 -6.83
C ARG A 212 24.48 -4.46 -5.54
N LYS A 213 24.01 -3.40 -4.89
CA LYS A 213 24.54 -2.92 -3.61
C LYS A 213 24.02 -3.71 -2.39
N SER A 214 23.14 -4.68 -2.60
CA SER A 214 22.58 -5.53 -1.55
C SER A 214 23.61 -6.46 -0.92
N LYS A 215 23.38 -6.83 0.34
CA LYS A 215 24.22 -7.80 1.07
C LYS A 215 23.88 -9.25 0.73
N LEU A 216 22.66 -9.53 0.28
CA LEU A 216 22.24 -10.86 -0.15
C LEU A 216 22.68 -11.16 -1.58
N ARG A 217 23.06 -12.41 -1.85
CA ARG A 217 23.50 -12.85 -3.18
C ARG A 217 22.36 -12.79 -4.20
N ASP A 218 21.20 -13.30 -3.85
CA ASP A 218 20.03 -13.37 -4.75
C ASP A 218 19.62 -11.98 -5.26
N HIS A 219 19.67 -10.96 -4.39
CA HIS A 219 19.40 -9.58 -4.77
C HIS A 219 20.45 -8.98 -5.75
N ARG A 220 21.66 -9.54 -5.82
CA ARG A 220 22.70 -9.08 -6.75
C ARG A 220 22.55 -9.65 -8.15
N GLU A 221 21.72 -10.69 -8.31
CA GLU A 221 21.40 -11.30 -9.60
C GLU A 221 20.32 -10.50 -10.34
N ILE A 222 19.53 -9.71 -9.62
CA ILE A 222 18.56 -8.76 -10.19
C ILE A 222 19.33 -7.63 -10.90
N THR A 223 18.99 -7.37 -12.16
CA THR A 223 19.59 -6.27 -12.92
C THR A 223 19.13 -4.91 -12.40
N ASP A 224 19.95 -3.86 -12.59
CA ASP A 224 19.68 -2.53 -12.03
C ASP A 224 18.36 -1.90 -12.52
N ASP A 225 17.85 -2.32 -13.68
CA ASP A 225 16.60 -1.89 -14.29
C ASP A 225 15.39 -2.78 -13.94
N GLN A 226 15.59 -3.83 -13.14
CA GLN A 226 14.54 -4.75 -12.70
C GLN A 226 14.20 -4.63 -11.22
N GLY A 227 14.90 -3.77 -10.48
CA GLY A 227 14.66 -3.60 -9.06
C GLY A 227 15.26 -2.34 -8.46
N PHE A 228 14.84 -2.06 -7.23
CA PHE A 228 15.42 -1.02 -6.41
C PHE A 228 15.48 -1.47 -4.95
N LEU A 229 16.42 -0.92 -4.21
CA LEU A 229 16.63 -1.19 -2.79
C LEU A 229 16.30 0.06 -1.99
N ILE A 230 15.44 -0.08 -0.98
CA ILE A 230 15.11 0.98 -0.03
C ILE A 230 15.66 0.62 1.36
N ARG A 231 16.36 1.56 1.97
CA ARG A 231 16.81 1.47 3.38
C ARG A 231 15.72 1.98 4.31
N HIS A 232 14.76 1.14 4.65
CA HIS A 232 13.73 1.45 5.64
C HIS A 232 14.30 1.62 7.05
N PHE A 233 13.47 2.09 8.00
CA PHE A 233 13.86 2.15 9.42
C PHE A 233 14.25 0.77 9.99
N ALA A 234 13.59 -0.29 9.52
CA ALA A 234 13.79 -1.65 9.97
C ALA A 234 14.93 -2.38 9.25
N GLY A 235 15.30 -1.94 8.03
CA GLY A 235 16.34 -2.59 7.25
C GLY A 235 16.26 -2.29 5.75
N ALA A 236 17.23 -2.80 5.01
CA ALA A 236 17.25 -2.69 3.55
C ALA A 236 16.37 -3.77 2.90
N VAL A 237 15.41 -3.36 2.07
CA VAL A 237 14.52 -4.26 1.32
C VAL A 237 14.74 -4.05 -0.17
N CYS A 238 14.89 -5.14 -0.93
CA CYS A 238 14.99 -5.12 -2.38
C CYS A 238 13.63 -5.46 -2.98
N TYR A 239 13.12 -4.61 -3.87
CA TYR A 239 11.84 -4.78 -4.55
C TYR A 239 12.06 -5.03 -6.04
N GLU A 240 11.35 -6.01 -6.58
CA GLU A 240 11.34 -6.34 -8.00
C GLU A 240 10.23 -5.59 -8.73
N THR A 241 10.59 -4.82 -9.76
CA THR A 241 9.65 -3.92 -10.44
C THR A 241 8.81 -4.59 -11.51
N ALA A 242 9.14 -5.83 -11.90
CA ALA A 242 8.52 -6.54 -13.04
C ALA A 242 6.98 -6.46 -13.09
N LYS A 243 6.31 -6.53 -11.93
CA LYS A 243 4.84 -6.48 -11.82
C LYS A 243 4.29 -5.21 -11.18
N PHE A 244 5.12 -4.20 -10.91
CA PHE A 244 4.69 -3.00 -10.18
C PHE A 244 3.61 -2.23 -10.93
N VAL A 245 3.82 -1.96 -12.21
CA VAL A 245 2.88 -1.17 -13.03
C VAL A 245 1.53 -1.88 -13.15
N GLU A 246 1.56 -3.17 -13.49
CA GLU A 246 0.35 -4.00 -13.60
C GLU A 246 -0.44 -4.03 -12.28
N LYS A 247 0.24 -4.28 -11.16
CA LYS A 247 -0.40 -4.36 -9.83
C LYS A 247 -0.92 -3.01 -9.34
N ASN A 248 -0.31 -1.90 -9.77
CA ASN A 248 -0.80 -0.57 -9.45
C ASN A 248 -2.02 -0.16 -10.30
N ASN A 249 -2.16 -0.75 -11.49
CA ASN A 249 -3.22 -0.49 -12.47
C ASN A 249 -4.44 -1.40 -12.36
N ASP A 250 -4.58 -2.15 -11.26
CA ASP A 250 -5.60 -3.20 -11.02
C ASP A 250 -7.05 -2.67 -10.89
N ALA A 251 -7.39 -1.58 -11.58
CA ALA A 251 -8.73 -1.02 -11.66
C ALA A 251 -9.59 -1.78 -12.69
N LEU A 252 -10.84 -2.08 -12.31
CA LEU A 252 -11.80 -2.69 -13.21
C LEU A 252 -12.20 -1.70 -14.32
N HIS A 253 -12.18 -2.15 -15.58
CA HIS A 253 -12.64 -1.34 -16.70
C HIS A 253 -14.15 -1.05 -16.62
N ALA A 254 -14.57 0.19 -16.90
CA ALA A 254 -15.97 0.62 -16.77
C ALA A 254 -16.96 -0.23 -17.60
N SER A 255 -16.55 -0.73 -18.76
CA SER A 255 -17.40 -1.63 -19.58
C SER A 255 -17.68 -2.97 -18.88
N LEU A 256 -16.71 -3.51 -18.13
CA LEU A 256 -16.91 -4.74 -17.36
C LEU A 256 -17.79 -4.48 -16.14
N GLU A 257 -17.65 -3.32 -15.50
CA GLU A 257 -18.55 -2.90 -14.41
C GLU A 257 -20.00 -2.75 -14.90
N GLY A 258 -20.21 -2.08 -16.04
CA GLY A 258 -21.52 -1.94 -16.67
C GLY A 258 -22.18 -3.29 -16.98
N LEU A 259 -21.40 -4.24 -17.50
CA LEU A 259 -21.89 -5.60 -17.75
C LEU A 259 -22.37 -6.30 -16.46
N VAL A 260 -21.66 -6.12 -15.35
CA VAL A 260 -22.11 -6.67 -14.06
C VAL A 260 -23.38 -5.97 -13.57
N GLN A 261 -23.56 -4.69 -13.83
CA GLN A 261 -24.79 -3.96 -13.50
C GLN A 261 -25.99 -4.44 -14.35
N GLU A 262 -25.76 -4.93 -15.56
CA GLU A 262 -26.79 -5.48 -16.44
C GLU A 262 -27.13 -6.96 -16.17
N THR A 263 -26.39 -7.63 -15.28
CA THR A 263 -26.64 -9.04 -14.96
C THR A 263 -28.05 -9.27 -14.42
N GLN A 264 -28.69 -10.38 -14.79
CA GLN A 264 -30.01 -10.77 -14.25
C GLN A 264 -29.95 -11.23 -12.80
N ASN A 265 -28.75 -11.52 -12.29
CA ASN A 265 -28.56 -11.89 -10.89
C ASN A 265 -28.67 -10.64 -10.00
N SER A 266 -29.80 -10.51 -9.30
CA SER A 266 -30.08 -9.37 -8.43
C SER A 266 -29.04 -9.16 -7.33
N PHE A 267 -28.44 -10.25 -6.83
CA PHE A 267 -27.38 -10.18 -5.81
C PHE A 267 -26.10 -9.58 -6.39
N LEU A 268 -25.62 -10.07 -7.53
CA LEU A 268 -24.43 -9.53 -8.19
C LEU A 268 -24.64 -8.07 -8.61
N ARG A 269 -25.82 -7.73 -9.14
CA ARG A 269 -26.16 -6.34 -9.45
C ARG A 269 -26.08 -5.46 -8.21
N ALA A 270 -26.68 -5.89 -7.10
CA ALA A 270 -26.66 -5.15 -5.83
C ALA A 270 -25.24 -4.96 -5.24
N LEU A 271 -24.28 -5.83 -5.56
CA LEU A 271 -22.88 -5.65 -5.16
C LEU A 271 -22.20 -4.45 -5.86
N PHE A 272 -22.65 -4.10 -7.07
CA PHE A 272 -22.07 -3.06 -7.92
C PHE A 272 -22.97 -1.81 -8.04
N ASP A 273 -24.15 -1.81 -7.42
CA ASP A 273 -25.13 -0.72 -7.43
C ASP A 273 -24.83 0.41 -6.41
N GLU A 274 -23.65 0.39 -5.79
CA GLU A 274 -23.25 1.42 -4.83
C GLU A 274 -23.07 2.75 -5.56
N LYS A 275 -23.94 3.73 -5.22
CA LYS A 275 -23.89 5.12 -5.70
C LYS A 275 -22.54 5.78 -5.37
N GLN A 276 -21.52 5.53 -6.19
CA GLN A 276 -20.36 6.40 -6.22
C GLN A 276 -20.80 7.76 -6.77
N SER A 277 -20.36 8.81 -6.08
CA SER A 277 -20.68 10.21 -6.33
C SER A 277 -20.76 10.55 -7.82
N LYS A 278 -21.88 11.14 -8.22
CA LYS A 278 -22.07 11.84 -9.50
C LYS A 278 -20.97 12.90 -9.65
N GLY A 279 -19.93 12.59 -10.41
CA GLY A 279 -18.84 13.51 -10.72
C GLY A 279 -18.12 13.03 -11.98
N GLY A 280 -18.47 13.62 -13.12
CA GLY A 280 -17.95 13.25 -14.43
C GLY A 280 -16.45 13.47 -14.56
N LYS A 281 -15.68 12.42 -14.35
CA LYS A 281 -14.45 12.03 -15.04
C LYS A 281 -14.06 10.68 -14.45
N LEU A 282 -14.02 9.64 -15.29
CA LEU A 282 -13.36 8.37 -14.94
C LEU A 282 -11.87 8.69 -14.77
N CYS A 283 -11.49 9.21 -13.61
CA CYS A 283 -10.10 9.43 -13.27
C CYS A 283 -9.56 8.06 -12.90
N PHE A 284 -8.56 7.59 -13.64
CA PHE A 284 -7.78 6.43 -13.24
C PHE A 284 -7.25 6.66 -11.81
N ILE A 285 -7.73 5.89 -10.84
CA ILE A 285 -7.23 5.88 -9.46
C ILE A 285 -6.40 4.61 -9.30
N SER A 286 -5.10 4.77 -9.17
CA SER A 286 -4.19 3.66 -8.92
C SER A 286 -4.41 3.05 -7.53
N VAL A 287 -4.03 1.78 -7.39
CA VAL A 287 -4.04 1.09 -6.09
C VAL A 287 -3.19 1.84 -5.09
N GLY A 288 -2.02 2.34 -5.50
CA GLY A 288 -1.12 3.15 -4.67
C GLY A 288 -1.80 4.40 -4.11
N ASN A 289 -2.50 5.18 -4.94
CA ASN A 289 -3.20 6.39 -4.48
C ASN A 289 -4.37 6.09 -3.56
N LYS A 290 -5.14 5.04 -3.86
CA LYS A 290 -6.23 4.59 -2.98
C LYS A 290 -5.67 4.19 -1.61
N PHE A 291 -4.57 3.44 -1.59
CA PHE A 291 -3.89 3.02 -0.37
C PHE A 291 -3.37 4.22 0.44
N ARG A 292 -2.69 5.18 -0.20
CA ARG A 292 -2.20 6.41 0.45
C ARG A 292 -3.32 7.20 1.10
N SER A 293 -4.43 7.40 0.40
CA SER A 293 -5.58 8.15 0.92
C SER A 293 -6.24 7.45 2.12
N GLN A 294 -6.40 6.12 2.05
CA GLN A 294 -6.92 5.32 3.15
C GLN A 294 -5.99 5.35 4.37
N LEU A 295 -4.68 5.24 4.13
CA LEU A 295 -3.68 5.30 5.19
C LEU A 295 -3.64 6.69 5.84
N GLN A 296 -3.72 7.77 5.06
CA GLN A 296 -3.79 9.13 5.60
C GLN A 296 -5.02 9.32 6.50
N ALA A 297 -6.18 8.80 6.09
CA ALA A 297 -7.39 8.83 6.91
C ALA A 297 -7.24 8.02 8.20
N LEU A 298 -6.56 6.87 8.15
CA LEU A 298 -6.22 6.08 9.35
C LEU A 298 -5.28 6.86 10.28
N MET A 299 -4.21 7.45 9.73
CA MET A 299 -3.25 8.23 10.51
C MET A 299 -3.91 9.40 11.24
N HIS A 300 -4.82 10.10 10.57
CA HIS A 300 -5.59 11.18 11.19
C HIS A 300 -6.45 10.69 12.37
N LYS A 301 -7.12 9.53 12.23
CA LYS A 301 -7.89 8.94 13.34
C LYS A 301 -6.99 8.60 14.53
N LEU A 302 -5.83 7.99 14.29
CA LEU A 302 -4.86 7.66 15.34
C LEU A 302 -4.27 8.91 16.02
N GLN A 303 -4.09 10.00 15.28
CA GLN A 303 -3.65 11.29 15.82
C GLN A 303 -4.67 11.94 16.77
N GLN A 304 -5.95 11.55 16.68
CA GLN A 304 -7.00 12.08 17.56
C GLN A 304 -7.24 11.23 18.81
N THR A 305 -6.63 10.04 18.92
CA THR A 305 -6.84 9.11 20.04
C THR A 305 -5.62 9.00 20.95
N GLY A 306 -5.83 8.62 22.22
CA GLY A 306 -4.76 8.04 23.04
C GLY A 306 -4.35 6.70 22.43
N THR A 307 -3.05 6.39 22.40
CA THR A 307 -2.54 5.18 21.73
C THR A 307 -1.69 4.33 22.65
N HIS A 308 -1.89 3.02 22.62
CA HIS A 308 -1.04 2.03 23.26
C HIS A 308 -0.47 1.11 22.18
N PHE A 309 0.80 0.72 22.32
CA PHE A 309 1.50 -0.11 21.34
C PHE A 309 1.83 -1.48 21.92
N VAL A 310 1.47 -2.54 21.18
CA VAL A 310 1.83 -3.92 21.49
C VAL A 310 2.66 -4.46 20.34
N ARG A 311 3.87 -4.96 20.61
CA ARG A 311 4.75 -5.57 19.60
C ARG A 311 4.84 -7.07 19.83
N CYS A 312 4.30 -7.84 18.90
CA CYS A 312 4.35 -9.29 18.93
C CYS A 312 5.67 -9.79 18.33
N ILE A 313 6.34 -10.74 19.01
CA ILE A 313 7.59 -11.35 18.55
C ILE A 313 7.35 -12.83 18.25
N LYS A 314 7.71 -13.25 17.05
CA LYS A 314 7.69 -14.65 16.62
C LYS A 314 8.98 -15.36 17.09
N PRO A 315 8.91 -16.36 17.98
CA PRO A 315 10.11 -16.93 18.58
C PRO A 315 10.90 -17.85 17.63
N ASN A 316 10.23 -18.46 16.65
CA ASN A 316 10.85 -19.29 15.60
C ASN A 316 9.92 -19.40 14.39
N LEU A 317 10.47 -19.64 13.19
CA LEU A 317 9.66 -19.84 11.97
C LEU A 317 8.88 -21.15 11.95
N ARG A 318 9.33 -22.16 12.70
CA ARG A 318 8.78 -23.51 12.73
C ARG A 318 7.46 -23.64 13.50
N MET A 319 7.03 -22.58 14.18
CA MET A 319 5.80 -22.54 14.99
C MET A 319 5.82 -23.57 16.13
N VAL A 320 6.99 -23.82 16.73
CA VAL A 320 7.18 -24.78 17.84
C VAL A 320 7.30 -24.03 19.16
N ASP A 321 6.61 -24.47 20.20
CA ASP A 321 6.72 -23.91 21.54
C ASP A 321 8.12 -24.15 22.14
N HIS A 322 8.53 -23.29 23.08
CA HIS A 322 9.85 -23.36 23.75
C HIS A 322 11.09 -23.33 22.84
N CYS A 323 10.94 -23.02 21.55
CA CYS A 323 12.04 -22.89 20.60
C CYS A 323 12.34 -21.41 20.29
N PHE A 324 13.58 -20.98 20.54
CA PHE A 324 14.01 -19.58 20.37
C PHE A 324 15.11 -19.46 19.33
N GLU A 325 14.82 -18.75 18.24
CA GLU A 325 15.78 -18.45 17.18
C GLU A 325 16.32 -17.02 17.40
N GLY A 326 17.32 -16.91 18.30
CA GLY A 326 17.82 -15.62 18.81
C GLY A 326 18.20 -14.61 17.73
N GLY A 327 18.77 -15.05 16.61
CA GLY A 327 19.07 -14.17 15.47
C GLY A 327 17.84 -13.52 14.84
N GLN A 328 16.75 -14.28 14.68
CA GLN A 328 15.48 -13.76 14.15
C GLN A 328 14.75 -12.88 15.16
N ILE A 329 14.77 -13.25 16.43
CA ILE A 329 14.19 -12.45 17.51
C ILE A 329 14.89 -11.09 17.59
N LEU A 330 16.23 -11.08 17.57
CA LEU A 330 17.01 -9.85 17.55
C LEU A 330 16.69 -8.99 16.33
N SER A 331 16.49 -9.62 15.16
CA SER A 331 16.06 -8.91 13.95
C SER A 331 14.70 -8.25 14.14
N GLN A 332 13.72 -8.95 14.70
CA GLN A 332 12.38 -8.40 14.99
C GLN A 332 12.42 -7.26 16.01
N ILE A 333 13.25 -7.37 17.04
CA ILE A 333 13.43 -6.29 18.03
C ILE A 333 14.03 -5.04 17.37
N LYS A 334 14.99 -5.20 16.45
CA LYS A 334 15.54 -4.09 15.66
C LYS A 334 14.49 -3.48 14.73
N CYS A 335 13.70 -4.33 14.05
CA CYS A 335 12.68 -3.91 13.09
C CYS A 335 11.42 -3.31 13.72
N SER A 336 11.17 -3.53 15.00
CA SER A 336 9.98 -2.99 15.70
C SER A 336 10.20 -1.58 16.28
N GLY A 337 11.40 -1.02 16.11
CA GLY A 337 11.82 0.22 16.79
C GLY A 337 12.08 0.04 18.29
N ALA A 338 11.80 -1.14 18.86
CA ALA A 338 11.97 -1.43 20.28
C ALA A 338 13.44 -1.56 20.71
N GLY A 339 14.36 -1.85 19.79
CA GLY A 339 15.79 -1.92 20.07
C GLY A 339 16.35 -0.64 20.70
N HIS A 340 15.84 0.53 20.29
CA HIS A 340 16.23 1.82 20.89
C HIS A 340 15.55 2.05 22.25
N MET A 341 14.34 1.52 22.46
CA MET A 341 13.63 1.61 23.76
C MET A 341 14.20 0.63 24.80
N ALA A 342 14.75 -0.51 24.39
CA ALA A 342 15.41 -1.45 25.29
C ALA A 342 16.67 -0.83 25.94
N SER A 343 17.34 0.09 25.24
CA SER A 343 18.43 0.90 25.81
C SER A 343 17.94 1.91 26.85
N VAL A 344 16.65 2.27 26.83
CA VAL A 344 16.01 3.16 27.81
C VAL A 344 15.55 2.38 29.04
N ALA A 345 15.20 1.10 28.92
CA ALA A 345 14.71 0.27 30.03
C ALA A 345 15.82 -0.45 30.83
N LEU A 346 17.08 -0.41 30.37
CA LEU A 346 18.21 -1.14 30.96
C LEU A 346 19.21 -0.25 31.73
N VAL A 347 18.82 0.98 32.07
CA VAL A 347 19.62 1.87 32.93
C VAL A 347 18.90 2.12 34.24
#